data_AF-A0A812YTZ3-F1
#
_entry.id   AF-A0A812YTZ3-F1
#
_cell.length_a   1.000
_cell.length_b   1.000
_cell.length_c   1.000
_cell.angle_alpha   90.00
_cell.angle_beta   90.00
_cell.angle_gamma   90.00
#
_symmetry.space_group_name_H-M   'P 1'
#
loop_
_entity.id
_entity.type
_entity.pdbx_description
1 polymer ?
#
loop_
_entity_poly.entity_id
_entity_poly.type
_entity_poly.pdbx_seq_one_letter_code
_entity_poly.pdbx_strand_id
1 'polypeptide(L)'
;MRPQPVPLVVSVEDVAPGGKPAMTRRDPQRDWSQGFPPPKPRKGGFDMKIRSPAGGAVPRLNSLLVPGEGSINSPYDDPNSPLPFEPIEKDQPTKPWKVLRSHNGNLPVYTRYHKAGSEVLTVVHHFFGDIEAMRKELMQVCEAPVRIRAGHFEVRGLHVWKIKEWLVKLSCKLNPSPELSTSLTARAARGVAVLRRGADRHLDRLEQWLERRRKARCYKALDAELRRAARAAEILDSVGVQEFLIGPSSRTVESCESLCFEDEEVLGALVRYQLKHSSTLSQVLQGRPWREILPRCLCQVTVAFMVGLALFCLLAAMAFAPTRSLALGPAGEVAAPPAAVAAAAAAVTLRPLWQFPMLSLQELRQVENVVFEENQLRHSLRVAVTSKMSDGSVLLQSTDSSLRVEKSGRGFWLRDGQEVPLDDMEALRQLPGADEGLAWMGAQLTTEVVAPA
;
A
#
# COMPACT_ATOMS: atom_id res chain seq x y z
N MET A 1 2.26 -61.55 9.80
CA MET A 1 2.06 -61.18 11.23
C MET A 1 2.36 -59.69 11.35
N ARG A 2 1.36 -58.86 11.70
CA ARG A 2 1.55 -57.42 11.90
C ARG A 2 1.84 -57.15 13.39
N PRO A 3 2.78 -56.26 13.74
CA PRO A 3 3.01 -55.91 15.14
C PRO A 3 1.89 -54.99 15.66
N GLN A 4 1.42 -55.28 16.88
CA GLN A 4 0.47 -54.44 17.62
C GLN A 4 1.15 -53.16 18.13
N PRO A 5 0.44 -52.02 18.19
CA PRO A 5 0.92 -50.80 18.82
C PRO A 5 0.81 -50.85 20.36
N VAL A 6 1.88 -50.44 21.03
CA VAL A 6 1.97 -50.29 22.49
C VAL A 6 1.48 -48.88 22.88
N PRO A 7 0.61 -48.74 23.90
CA PRO A 7 0.21 -47.42 24.41
C PRO A 7 1.27 -46.82 25.32
N LEU A 8 1.73 -45.61 24.99
CA LEU A 8 2.54 -44.75 25.87
C LEU A 8 1.60 -43.95 26.79
N VAL A 9 1.57 -44.35 28.06
CA VAL A 9 0.98 -43.59 29.16
C VAL A 9 2.05 -42.63 29.67
N VAL A 10 1.83 -41.32 29.51
CA VAL A 10 2.64 -40.28 30.13
C VAL A 10 1.89 -39.78 31.36
N SER A 11 2.42 -40.09 32.54
CA SER A 11 1.96 -39.55 33.82
C SER A 11 2.33 -38.07 33.91
N VAL A 12 1.32 -37.23 34.14
CA VAL A 12 1.49 -35.81 34.45
C VAL A 12 1.58 -35.69 35.96
N GLU A 13 2.80 -35.47 36.47
CA GLU A 13 3.06 -35.18 37.88
C GLU A 13 2.78 -33.72 38.25
N ASP A 14 2.41 -33.56 39.51
CA ASP A 14 1.86 -32.39 40.17
C ASP A 14 2.77 -31.16 40.18
N VAL A 15 2.24 -30.02 39.73
CA VAL A 15 2.85 -28.69 39.95
C VAL A 15 1.97 -27.90 40.92
N ALA A 16 2.51 -27.67 42.12
CA ALA A 16 1.88 -26.91 43.19
C ALA A 16 1.58 -25.44 42.81
N PRO A 17 0.51 -24.83 43.34
CA PRO A 17 0.10 -23.48 43.00
C PRO A 17 0.96 -22.42 43.73
N GLY A 18 1.91 -21.83 43.00
CA GLY A 18 2.67 -20.65 43.41
C GLY A 18 1.81 -19.36 43.40
N GLY A 19 1.84 -18.62 44.50
CA GLY A 19 1.01 -17.45 44.79
C GLY A 19 1.14 -16.27 43.81
N LYS A 20 0.00 -15.62 43.54
CA LYS A 20 -0.11 -14.39 42.76
C LYS A 20 0.18 -13.17 43.64
N PRO A 21 1.04 -12.22 43.23
CA PRO A 21 1.19 -10.95 43.93
C PRO A 21 -0.07 -10.07 43.75
N ALA A 22 -0.50 -9.47 44.86
CA ALA A 22 -1.65 -8.58 44.93
C ALA A 22 -1.47 -7.34 44.05
N MET A 23 -2.22 -7.29 42.94
CA MET A 23 -2.31 -6.12 42.07
C MET A 23 -3.42 -5.21 42.61
N THR A 24 -3.02 -4.06 43.14
CA THR A 24 -3.92 -3.04 43.67
C THR A 24 -4.81 -2.49 42.55
N ARG A 25 -6.12 -2.70 42.74
CA ARG A 25 -7.20 -2.21 41.89
C ARG A 25 -7.24 -0.68 42.01
N ARG A 26 -6.78 0.04 40.98
CA ARG A 26 -7.03 1.47 40.84
C ARG A 26 -8.45 1.66 40.32
N ASP A 27 -9.32 2.25 41.14
CA ASP A 27 -10.64 2.72 40.73
C ASP A 27 -10.50 3.93 39.79
N PRO A 28 -10.97 3.85 38.53
CA PRO A 28 -10.84 4.94 37.56
C PRO A 28 -11.92 6.02 37.69
N GLN A 29 -12.72 6.02 38.77
CA GLN A 29 -13.98 6.78 38.83
C GLN A 29 -13.98 7.98 39.78
N ARG A 30 -12.82 8.38 40.35
CA ARG A 30 -12.80 9.35 41.47
C ARG A 30 -12.19 10.74 41.25
N ASP A 31 -11.82 11.15 40.02
CA ASP A 31 -11.12 12.44 39.83
C ASP A 31 -11.71 13.42 38.80
N TRP A 32 -12.95 13.23 38.34
CA TRP A 32 -13.58 14.16 37.38
C TRP A 32 -14.34 15.34 38.01
N SER A 33 -14.34 15.48 39.34
CA SER A 33 -15.07 16.55 40.04
C SER A 33 -14.28 17.84 40.26
N GLN A 34 -13.04 17.96 39.79
CA GLN A 34 -12.31 19.23 39.83
C GLN A 34 -12.44 19.94 38.48
N GLY A 35 -13.39 20.88 38.42
CA GLY A 35 -13.67 21.69 37.25
C GLY A 35 -12.42 22.44 36.77
N PHE A 36 -12.09 22.27 35.49
CA PHE A 36 -11.08 23.10 34.82
C PHE A 36 -11.61 24.54 34.71
N PRO A 37 -10.87 25.56 35.20
CA PRO A 37 -11.28 26.94 35.01
C PRO A 37 -11.18 27.31 33.53
N PRO A 38 -12.12 28.13 33.01
CA PRO A 38 -12.12 28.53 31.60
C PRO A 38 -10.88 29.37 31.26
N PRO A 39 -10.32 29.23 30.04
CA PRO A 39 -9.18 30.03 29.62
C PRO A 39 -9.57 31.51 29.50
N LYS A 40 -8.78 32.38 30.13
CA LYS A 40 -8.96 33.84 30.06
C LYS A 40 -8.72 34.33 28.61
N PRO A 41 -9.54 35.27 28.10
CA PRO A 41 -9.36 35.82 26.77
C PRO A 41 -8.08 36.66 26.68
N ARG A 42 -7.23 36.36 25.69
CA ARG A 42 -6.07 37.21 25.36
C ARG A 42 -6.56 38.51 24.71
N LYS A 43 -6.37 39.64 25.41
CA LYS A 43 -6.43 40.98 24.82
C LYS A 43 -5.18 41.19 23.96
N GLY A 44 -5.37 41.19 22.64
CA GLY A 44 -4.33 41.49 21.67
C GLY A 44 -4.95 41.53 20.28
N GLY A 45 -5.49 42.70 19.92
CA GLY A 45 -6.06 42.94 18.59
C GLY A 45 -4.95 42.88 17.53
N PHE A 46 -5.07 41.91 16.62
CA PHE A 46 -4.26 41.89 15.40
C PHE A 46 -4.94 42.82 14.39
N ASP A 47 -4.33 43.99 14.18
CA ASP A 47 -4.73 44.95 13.14
C ASP A 47 -4.30 44.40 11.77
N MET A 48 -5.27 43.86 11.03
CA MET A 48 -5.05 43.24 9.74
C MET A 48 -5.18 44.29 8.63
N LYS A 49 -4.10 45.05 8.38
CA LYS A 49 -4.00 45.89 7.17
C LYS A 49 -3.95 45.00 5.93
N ILE A 50 -5.10 44.82 5.29
CA ILE A 50 -5.23 44.23 3.96
C ILE A 50 -4.60 45.22 2.96
N ARG A 51 -3.38 44.93 2.50
CA ARG A 51 -2.83 45.54 1.29
C ARG A 51 -3.44 44.82 0.09
N SER A 52 -4.34 45.49 -0.61
CA SER A 52 -4.82 45.06 -1.93
C SER A 52 -3.65 45.07 -2.92
N PRO A 53 -3.38 43.96 -3.65
CA PRO A 53 -2.42 43.99 -4.74
C PRO A 53 -2.96 44.85 -5.88
N ALA A 54 -2.18 45.84 -6.31
CA ALA A 54 -2.45 46.63 -7.48
C ALA A 54 -2.32 45.77 -8.75
N GLY A 55 -3.29 45.87 -9.65
CA GLY A 55 -3.09 45.70 -11.09
C GLY A 55 -2.75 44.30 -11.59
N GLY A 56 -3.67 43.35 -11.47
CA GLY A 56 -3.68 42.14 -12.30
C GLY A 56 -4.70 42.29 -13.43
N ALA A 57 -4.24 42.42 -14.67
CA ALA A 57 -5.09 42.48 -15.85
C ALA A 57 -5.97 41.22 -15.95
N VAL A 58 -7.29 41.40 -15.93
CA VAL A 58 -8.25 40.33 -16.22
C VAL A 58 -8.19 40.07 -17.73
N PRO A 59 -7.74 38.90 -18.21
CA PRO A 59 -7.80 38.60 -19.62
C PRO A 59 -9.28 38.55 -20.04
N ARG A 60 -9.66 39.46 -20.93
CA ARG A 60 -10.98 39.48 -21.57
C ARG A 60 -11.13 38.21 -22.39
N LEU A 61 -12.09 37.38 -22.00
CA LEU A 61 -12.43 36.10 -22.61
C LEU A 61 -13.16 36.25 -23.96
N ASN A 62 -12.69 37.16 -24.83
CA ASN A 62 -13.34 37.51 -26.10
C ASN A 62 -12.57 37.02 -27.34
N SER A 63 -11.51 36.22 -27.21
CA SER A 63 -10.65 35.84 -28.34
C SER A 63 -10.69 34.34 -28.72
N LEU A 64 -11.73 33.60 -28.32
CA LEU A 64 -11.95 32.20 -28.76
C LEU A 64 -13.17 32.04 -29.69
N LEU A 65 -13.57 33.11 -30.38
CA LEU A 65 -14.44 32.99 -31.55
C LEU A 65 -13.58 32.69 -32.77
N VAL A 66 -13.43 31.39 -33.06
CA VAL A 66 -12.91 30.91 -34.34
C VAL A 66 -13.95 31.28 -35.41
N PRO A 67 -13.62 32.14 -36.40
CA PRO A 67 -14.54 32.48 -37.46
C PRO A 67 -14.45 31.39 -38.54
N GLY A 68 -15.48 30.56 -38.61
CA GLY A 68 -15.75 29.71 -39.77
C GLY A 68 -15.51 28.23 -39.52
N GLU A 69 -16.50 27.54 -38.94
CA GLU A 69 -17.02 26.26 -39.43
C GLU A 69 -18.12 25.78 -38.47
N GLY A 70 -19.34 25.65 -38.99
CA GLY A 70 -20.51 25.12 -38.26
C GLY A 70 -21.24 26.17 -37.43
N SER A 71 -22.55 26.31 -37.66
CA SER A 71 -23.41 26.99 -36.69
C SER A 71 -23.25 26.26 -35.36
N ILE A 72 -22.72 26.96 -34.36
CA ILE A 72 -22.83 26.53 -32.97
C ILE A 72 -24.32 26.68 -32.66
N ASN A 73 -25.10 25.65 -33.00
CA ASN A 73 -26.44 25.49 -32.48
C ASN A 73 -26.26 25.59 -30.97
N SER A 74 -26.91 26.58 -30.37
CA SER A 74 -26.86 26.67 -28.93
C SER A 74 -27.41 25.33 -28.41
N PRO A 75 -26.95 24.83 -27.26
CA PRO A 75 -27.49 23.60 -26.68
C PRO A 75 -29.03 23.65 -26.45
N TYR A 76 -29.66 24.81 -26.70
CA TYR A 76 -31.11 25.04 -26.67
C TYR A 76 -31.81 24.86 -28.03
N ASP A 77 -31.08 24.66 -29.14
CA ASP A 77 -31.64 24.51 -30.49
C ASP A 77 -31.84 23.03 -30.90
N ASP A 78 -31.57 22.07 -30.02
CA ASP A 78 -31.92 20.66 -30.25
C ASP A 78 -33.43 20.48 -30.01
N PRO A 79 -34.24 20.11 -31.01
CA PRO A 79 -35.69 19.94 -30.87
C PRO A 79 -36.10 18.86 -29.85
N ASN A 80 -35.16 18.07 -29.33
CA ASN A 80 -35.38 17.10 -28.26
C ASN A 80 -34.91 17.55 -26.87
N SER A 81 -34.37 18.76 -26.71
CA SER A 81 -34.04 19.29 -25.39
C SER A 81 -35.32 19.65 -24.62
N PRO A 82 -35.48 19.22 -23.36
CA PRO A 82 -36.65 19.54 -22.55
C PRO A 82 -36.79 21.05 -22.40
N LEU A 83 -38.04 21.53 -22.41
CA LEU A 83 -38.33 22.96 -22.33
C LEU A 83 -37.72 23.55 -21.04
N PRO A 84 -37.24 24.81 -21.06
CA PRO A 84 -36.55 25.45 -19.93
C PRO A 84 -37.36 25.59 -18.62
N PHE A 85 -38.60 25.11 -18.60
CA PHE A 85 -39.49 25.09 -17.42
C PHE A 85 -39.81 23.67 -16.93
N GLU A 86 -39.42 22.64 -17.67
CA GLU A 86 -39.57 21.25 -17.21
C GLU A 86 -38.43 20.94 -16.24
N PRO A 87 -38.73 20.56 -14.98
CA PRO A 87 -37.71 20.10 -14.05
C PRO A 87 -36.95 18.94 -14.69
N ILE A 88 -35.65 19.16 -14.95
CA ILE A 88 -34.76 18.22 -15.66
C ILE A 88 -34.70 16.85 -14.96
N GLU A 89 -35.05 16.77 -13.68
CA GLU A 89 -35.19 15.51 -12.96
C GLU A 89 -36.54 15.48 -12.22
N LYS A 90 -37.32 14.42 -12.45
CA LYS A 90 -38.50 14.09 -11.63
C LYS A 90 -38.06 13.98 -10.17
N ASP A 91 -38.77 14.64 -9.26
CA ASP A 91 -38.58 14.56 -7.82
C ASP A 91 -38.46 13.08 -7.40
N GLN A 92 -37.22 12.64 -7.12
CA GLN A 92 -37.01 11.29 -6.65
C GLN A 92 -37.64 11.17 -5.26
N PRO A 93 -38.39 10.09 -4.98
CA PRO A 93 -38.97 9.89 -3.67
C PRO A 93 -37.85 9.91 -2.63
N THR A 94 -38.06 10.67 -1.56
CA THR A 94 -37.11 10.77 -0.46
C THR A 94 -36.85 9.37 0.09
N LYS A 95 -35.58 9.00 0.22
CA LYS A 95 -35.22 7.68 0.73
C LYS A 95 -35.70 7.55 2.19
N PRO A 96 -36.19 6.38 2.62
CA PRO A 96 -36.73 6.18 3.97
C PRO A 96 -35.63 6.12 5.04
N TRP A 97 -34.37 6.35 4.68
CA TRP A 97 -33.21 6.29 5.55
C TRP A 97 -32.25 7.45 5.29
N LYS A 98 -31.46 7.80 6.31
CA LYS A 98 -30.46 8.88 6.26
C LYS A 98 -29.22 8.49 7.05
N VAL A 99 -28.05 8.88 6.54
CA VAL A 99 -26.76 8.72 7.25
C VAL A 99 -26.27 10.09 7.69
N LEU A 100 -25.98 10.24 8.98
CA LEU A 100 -25.41 11.46 9.53
C LEU A 100 -23.88 11.41 9.47
N ARG A 101 -23.26 12.55 9.15
CA ARG A 101 -21.81 12.70 9.27
C ARG A 101 -21.41 12.70 10.75
N SER A 102 -20.19 12.27 11.03
CA SER A 102 -19.57 12.45 12.34
C SER A 102 -19.43 13.95 12.68
N HIS A 103 -19.14 14.27 13.94
CA HIS A 103 -18.88 15.64 14.39
C HIS A 103 -17.75 16.34 13.61
N ASN A 104 -16.82 15.56 13.04
CA ASN A 104 -15.73 16.06 12.19
C ASN A 104 -16.14 16.25 10.71
N GLY A 105 -17.42 16.07 10.37
CA GLY A 105 -17.89 16.13 8.99
C GLY A 105 -17.52 14.90 8.14
N ASN A 106 -16.85 13.90 8.71
CA ASN A 106 -16.46 12.68 7.99
C ASN A 106 -17.63 11.68 7.92
N LEU A 107 -17.69 10.92 6.82
CA LEU A 107 -18.63 9.81 6.68
C LEU A 107 -18.31 8.70 7.70
N PRO A 108 -19.33 8.14 8.38
CA PRO A 108 -19.16 7.18 9.48
C PRO A 108 -18.88 5.75 8.97
N VAL A 109 -17.87 5.60 8.11
CA VAL A 109 -17.49 4.34 7.47
C VAL A 109 -16.04 4.00 7.85
N TYR A 110 -15.85 2.87 8.51
CA TYR A 110 -14.57 2.46 9.11
C TYR A 110 -14.22 1.01 8.76
N THR A 111 -12.94 0.67 8.75
CA THR A 111 -12.48 -0.73 8.72
C THR A 111 -12.41 -1.30 10.12
N ARG A 112 -12.70 -2.59 10.26
CA ARG A 112 -12.53 -3.35 11.49
C ARG A 112 -11.87 -4.69 11.16
N TYR A 113 -10.76 -4.97 11.83
CA TYR A 113 -10.05 -6.23 11.70
C TYR A 113 -10.47 -7.18 12.82
N HIS A 114 -10.80 -8.41 12.47
CA HIS A 114 -11.12 -9.51 13.38
C HIS A 114 -10.12 -10.67 13.17
N LYS A 115 -10.03 -11.57 14.16
CA LYS A 115 -9.20 -12.79 14.12
C LYS A 115 -7.76 -12.53 13.68
N ALA A 116 -7.07 -11.62 14.39
CA ALA A 116 -5.68 -11.24 14.07
C ALA A 116 -5.46 -10.74 12.62
N GLY A 117 -6.49 -10.16 11.99
CA GLY A 117 -6.41 -9.61 10.64
C GLY A 117 -6.89 -10.57 9.53
N SER A 118 -7.24 -11.81 9.87
CA SER A 118 -7.79 -12.78 8.90
C SER A 118 -9.16 -12.35 8.35
N GLU A 119 -9.96 -11.62 9.14
CA GLU A 119 -11.26 -11.13 8.70
C GLU A 119 -11.28 -9.60 8.70
N VAL A 120 -11.43 -9.02 7.51
CA VAL A 120 -11.63 -7.57 7.34
C VAL A 120 -13.12 -7.31 7.18
N LEU A 121 -13.66 -6.43 8.02
CA LEU A 121 -15.03 -5.95 7.97
C LEU A 121 -15.05 -4.45 7.71
N THR A 122 -16.05 -3.98 6.99
CA THR A 122 -16.37 -2.57 6.86
C THR A 122 -17.60 -2.25 7.70
N VAL A 123 -17.49 -1.27 8.59
CA VAL A 123 -18.54 -0.90 9.54
C VAL A 123 -19.11 0.48 9.19
N VAL A 124 -20.44 0.59 9.12
CA VAL A 124 -21.16 1.85 8.88
C VAL A 124 -21.97 2.23 10.11
N HIS A 125 -21.68 3.39 10.70
CA HIS A 125 -22.36 3.94 11.88
C HIS A 125 -23.32 5.09 11.52
N HIS A 126 -24.07 5.59 12.50
CA HIS A 126 -24.88 6.83 12.43
C HIS A 126 -25.94 6.83 11.30
N PHE A 127 -26.59 5.70 11.07
CA PHE A 127 -27.75 5.61 10.19
C PHE A 127 -29.05 5.77 10.98
N PHE A 128 -30.09 6.30 10.32
CA PHE A 128 -31.42 6.53 10.88
C PHE A 128 -32.48 6.20 9.81
N GLY A 129 -33.68 5.81 10.24
CA GLY A 129 -34.78 5.45 9.33
C GLY A 129 -34.89 3.95 9.08
N ASP A 130 -35.40 3.57 7.90
CA ASP A 130 -35.62 2.17 7.53
C ASP A 130 -34.30 1.42 7.29
N ILE A 131 -33.96 0.61 8.29
CA ILE A 131 -32.73 -0.18 8.38
C ILE A 131 -32.71 -1.27 7.29
N GLU A 132 -33.86 -1.83 6.95
CA GLU A 132 -33.95 -2.95 5.99
C GLU A 132 -33.77 -2.46 4.56
N ALA A 133 -34.39 -1.33 4.23
CA ALA A 133 -34.18 -0.65 2.95
C ALA A 133 -32.70 -0.30 2.73
N MET A 134 -32.05 0.31 3.74
CA MET A 134 -30.62 0.66 3.66
C MET A 134 -29.74 -0.59 3.54
N ARG A 135 -30.06 -1.68 4.25
CA ARG A 135 -29.35 -2.96 4.15
C ARG A 135 -29.41 -3.51 2.72
N LYS A 136 -30.60 -3.50 2.10
CA LYS A 136 -30.81 -4.01 0.74
C LYS A 136 -29.99 -3.22 -0.27
N GLU A 137 -29.98 -1.89 -0.16
CA GLU A 137 -29.16 -1.04 -1.02
C GLU A 137 -27.65 -1.25 -0.79
N LEU A 138 -27.19 -1.33 0.47
CA LEU A 138 -25.80 -1.61 0.78
C LEU A 138 -25.35 -2.98 0.26
N MET A 139 -26.21 -4.00 0.34
CA MET A 139 -25.94 -5.33 -0.20
C MET A 139 -25.81 -5.31 -1.72
N GLN A 140 -26.66 -4.52 -2.41
CA GLN A 140 -26.56 -4.31 -3.86
C GLN A 140 -25.28 -3.55 -4.25
N VAL A 141 -24.90 -2.52 -3.49
CA VAL A 141 -23.71 -1.71 -3.78
C VAL A 141 -22.44 -2.49 -3.50
N CYS A 142 -22.38 -3.26 -2.42
CA CYS A 142 -21.16 -3.95 -2.03
C CYS A 142 -21.02 -5.34 -2.64
N GLU A 143 -22.09 -5.90 -3.21
CA GLU A 143 -22.16 -7.30 -3.68
C GLU A 143 -21.74 -8.30 -2.58
N ALA A 144 -21.93 -7.89 -1.31
CA ALA A 144 -21.45 -8.60 -0.14
C ALA A 144 -22.54 -8.69 0.93
N PRO A 145 -22.57 -9.77 1.73
CA PRO A 145 -23.58 -9.92 2.78
C PRO A 145 -23.40 -8.88 3.87
N VAL A 146 -24.47 -8.11 4.12
CA VAL A 146 -24.53 -7.09 5.18
C VAL A 146 -25.24 -7.66 6.41
N ARG A 147 -24.56 -7.63 7.55
CA ARG A 147 -25.11 -8.01 8.86
C ARG A 147 -25.55 -6.76 9.63
N ILE A 148 -26.76 -6.80 10.17
CA ILE A 148 -27.26 -5.75 11.06
C ILE A 148 -26.78 -6.05 12.48
N ARG A 149 -26.15 -5.07 13.13
CA ARG A 149 -25.90 -5.06 14.56
C ARG A 149 -26.59 -3.85 15.19
N ALA A 150 -26.71 -3.85 16.51
CA ALA A 150 -27.33 -2.75 17.24
C ALA A 150 -26.55 -1.44 17.01
N GLY A 151 -27.05 -0.59 16.10
CA GLY A 151 -26.51 0.74 15.79
C GLY A 151 -25.45 0.82 14.70
N HIS A 152 -25.09 -0.29 14.04
CA HIS A 152 -24.16 -0.29 12.91
C HIS A 152 -24.40 -1.45 11.92
N PHE A 153 -24.01 -1.24 10.67
CA PHE A 153 -23.95 -2.31 9.66
C PHE A 153 -22.54 -2.87 9.58
N GLU A 154 -22.41 -4.19 9.50
CA GLU A 154 -21.15 -4.90 9.26
C GLU A 154 -21.20 -5.53 7.87
N VAL A 155 -20.38 -5.04 6.96
CA VAL A 155 -20.18 -5.58 5.61
C VAL A 155 -18.90 -6.41 5.61
N ARG A 156 -18.96 -7.65 5.11
CA ARG A 156 -17.73 -8.46 4.94
C ARG A 156 -16.87 -7.88 3.84
N GLY A 157 -15.56 -7.77 4.06
CA GLY A 157 -14.61 -7.25 3.07
C GLY A 157 -14.23 -5.78 3.27
N LEU A 158 -13.33 -5.30 2.40
CA LEU A 158 -12.80 -3.94 2.40
C LEU A 158 -13.57 -3.05 1.40
N HIS A 159 -14.68 -2.47 1.84
CA HIS A 159 -15.60 -1.69 0.99
C HIS A 159 -15.67 -0.20 1.37
N VAL A 160 -14.73 0.30 2.19
CA VAL A 160 -14.77 1.67 2.72
C VAL A 160 -14.88 2.72 1.61
N TRP A 161 -14.10 2.57 0.54
CA TRP A 161 -14.09 3.52 -0.56
C TRP A 161 -15.41 3.48 -1.36
N LYS A 162 -15.86 2.28 -1.76
CA LYS A 162 -17.12 2.05 -2.50
C LYS A 162 -18.33 2.63 -1.75
N ILE A 163 -18.42 2.37 -0.44
CA ILE A 163 -19.51 2.89 0.41
C ILE A 163 -19.42 4.41 0.56
N LYS A 164 -18.22 4.98 0.78
CA LYS A 164 -18.05 6.43 0.90
C LYS A 164 -18.45 7.15 -0.39
N GLU A 165 -17.99 6.67 -1.53
CA GLU A 165 -18.32 7.24 -2.83
C GLU A 165 -19.83 7.20 -3.08
N TRP A 166 -20.47 6.06 -2.81
CA TRP A 166 -21.91 5.90 -2.92
C TRP A 166 -22.69 6.87 -2.00
N LEU A 167 -22.29 6.99 -0.73
CA LEU A 167 -22.91 7.93 0.20
C LEU A 167 -22.72 9.39 -0.22
N VAL A 168 -21.58 9.76 -0.81
CA VAL A 168 -21.36 11.09 -1.37
C VAL A 168 -22.33 11.34 -2.53
N LYS A 169 -22.43 10.40 -3.48
CA LYS A 169 -23.34 10.48 -4.62
C LYS A 169 -24.81 10.66 -4.18
N LEU A 170 -25.22 9.99 -3.11
CA LEU A 170 -26.57 10.16 -2.55
C LEU A 170 -26.75 11.49 -1.83
N SER A 171 -25.75 11.93 -1.06
CA SER A 171 -25.83 13.20 -0.34
C SER A 171 -25.91 14.42 -1.27
N CYS A 172 -25.35 14.33 -2.48
CA CYS A 172 -25.48 15.37 -3.50
C CYS A 172 -26.89 15.43 -4.11
N LYS A 173 -27.62 14.31 -4.14
CA LYS A 173 -28.98 14.25 -4.73
C LYS A 173 -30.09 14.63 -3.75
N LEU A 174 -29.86 14.48 -2.44
CA LEU A 174 -30.88 14.70 -1.40
C LEU A 174 -30.98 16.16 -0.91
N ASN A 175 -30.32 17.13 -1.55
CA ASN A 175 -30.40 18.55 -1.19
C ASN A 175 -30.69 19.46 -2.40
N PRO A 176 -31.92 19.48 -2.95
CA PRO A 176 -32.44 20.64 -3.66
C PRO A 176 -33.37 21.41 -2.71
N SER A 177 -32.81 22.15 -1.74
CA SER A 177 -33.56 23.23 -1.09
C SER A 177 -32.68 24.48 -1.02
N PRO A 178 -32.81 25.39 -2.00
CA PRO A 178 -31.92 26.54 -2.16
C PRO A 178 -32.19 27.69 -1.17
N GLU A 179 -33.24 27.65 -0.36
CA GLU A 179 -33.72 28.85 0.34
C GLU A 179 -32.99 29.22 1.64
N LEU A 180 -32.16 28.34 2.21
CA LEU A 180 -31.43 28.61 3.46
C LEU A 180 -29.90 28.47 3.36
N SER A 181 -29.36 28.09 2.20
CA SER A 181 -27.95 27.65 2.09
C SER A 181 -26.94 28.72 1.68
N THR A 182 -27.34 29.85 1.08
CA THR A 182 -26.41 30.82 0.49
C THR A 182 -25.56 31.58 1.51
N SER A 183 -26.06 31.76 2.74
CA SER A 183 -25.30 32.44 3.81
C SER A 183 -24.39 31.49 4.62
N LEU A 184 -24.74 30.20 4.69
CA LEU A 184 -23.99 29.21 5.48
C LEU A 184 -22.83 28.58 4.67
N THR A 185 -22.99 28.37 3.36
CA THR A 185 -21.93 27.78 2.51
C THR A 185 -20.76 28.73 2.30
N ALA A 186 -21.00 30.04 2.19
CA ALA A 186 -19.92 31.04 2.14
C ALA A 186 -19.13 31.16 3.46
N ARG A 187 -19.72 30.75 4.59
CA ARG A 187 -19.08 30.71 5.91
C ARG A 187 -18.37 29.36 6.14
N ALA A 188 -18.96 28.26 5.68
CA ALA A 188 -18.37 26.93 5.69
C ALA A 188 -17.16 26.80 4.75
N ALA A 189 -17.23 27.37 3.53
CA ALA A 189 -16.10 27.39 2.60
C ALA A 189 -14.89 28.16 3.17
N ARG A 190 -15.15 29.26 3.90
CA ARG A 190 -14.11 30.00 4.64
C ARG A 190 -13.56 29.19 5.82
N GLY A 191 -14.42 28.48 6.55
CA GLY A 191 -14.00 27.57 7.63
C GLY A 191 -13.11 26.42 7.14
N VAL A 192 -13.48 25.77 6.03
CA VAL A 192 -12.71 24.68 5.41
C VAL A 192 -11.36 25.18 4.91
N ALA A 193 -11.28 26.37 4.30
CA ALA A 193 -10.01 26.96 3.88
C ALA A 193 -9.09 27.36 5.05
N VAL A 194 -9.65 27.67 6.23
CA VAL A 194 -8.87 27.94 7.45
C VAL A 194 -8.38 26.64 8.09
N LEU A 195 -9.22 25.61 8.13
CA LEU A 195 -8.85 24.29 8.65
C LEU A 195 -7.79 23.60 7.78
N ARG A 196 -7.90 23.71 6.45
CA ARG A 196 -6.88 23.21 5.51
C ARG A 196 -5.52 23.88 5.75
N ARG A 197 -5.49 25.21 5.86
CA ARG A 197 -4.28 25.97 6.24
C ARG A 197 -3.78 25.66 7.65
N GLY A 198 -4.61 25.13 8.54
CA GLY A 198 -4.20 24.66 9.87
C GLY A 198 -3.56 23.28 9.81
N ALA A 199 -4.14 22.37 9.01
CA ALA A 199 -3.62 21.02 8.78
C ALA A 199 -2.27 21.06 8.06
N ASP A 200 -2.13 21.89 7.02
CA ASP A 200 -0.87 22.05 6.28
C ASP A 200 0.25 22.55 7.22
N ARG A 201 -0.04 23.55 8.07
CA ARG A 201 0.90 24.02 9.10
C ARG A 201 1.26 22.97 10.17
N HIS A 202 0.37 22.02 10.42
CA HIS A 202 0.64 20.93 11.36
C HIS A 202 1.51 19.85 10.72
N LEU A 203 1.30 19.57 9.43
CA LEU A 203 2.15 18.71 8.61
C LEU A 203 3.58 19.27 8.53
N ASP A 204 3.74 20.56 8.21
CA ASP A 204 5.05 21.22 8.16
C ASP A 204 5.80 21.12 9.51
N ARG A 205 5.08 21.27 10.64
CA ARG A 205 5.66 21.12 11.98
C ARG A 205 6.07 19.68 12.28
N LEU A 206 5.31 18.70 11.79
CA LEU A 206 5.62 17.28 11.96
C LEU A 206 6.85 16.88 11.15
N GLU A 207 6.98 17.37 9.92
CA GLU A 207 8.15 17.16 9.09
C GLU A 207 9.40 17.79 9.72
N GLN A 208 9.32 19.05 10.16
CA GLN A 208 10.40 19.70 10.89
C GLN A 208 10.78 18.95 12.18
N TRP A 209 9.81 18.40 12.91
CA TRP A 209 10.08 17.61 14.11
C TRP A 209 10.74 16.27 13.78
N LEU A 210 10.29 15.56 12.74
CA LEU A 210 10.91 14.31 12.29
C LEU A 210 12.35 14.54 11.81
N GLU A 211 12.59 15.64 11.14
CA GLU A 211 13.91 16.02 10.66
C GLU A 211 14.85 16.37 11.83
N ARG A 212 14.37 17.13 12.82
CA ARG A 212 15.10 17.35 14.09
C ARG A 212 15.41 16.03 14.80
N ARG A 213 14.47 15.07 14.81
CA ARG A 213 14.67 13.76 15.44
C ARG A 213 15.66 12.88 14.67
N ARG A 214 15.69 12.95 13.33
CA ARG A 214 16.70 12.28 12.50
C ARG A 214 18.08 12.87 12.74
N LYS A 215 18.21 14.20 12.72
CA LYS A 215 19.45 14.92 13.07
C LYS A 215 19.93 14.54 14.46
N ALA A 216 19.06 14.53 15.47
CA ALA A 216 19.41 14.12 16.83
C ALA A 216 19.87 12.66 16.95
N ARG A 217 19.33 11.73 16.14
CA ARG A 217 19.83 10.34 16.09
C ARG A 217 21.21 10.26 15.42
N CYS A 218 21.42 11.00 14.33
CA CYS A 218 22.73 11.08 13.70
C CYS A 218 23.78 11.69 14.63
N TYR A 219 23.44 12.76 15.37
CA TYR A 219 24.33 13.34 16.38
C TYR A 219 24.63 12.36 17.53
N LYS A 220 23.65 11.59 18.00
CA LYS A 220 23.90 10.56 19.03
C LYS A 220 24.77 9.41 18.52
N ALA A 221 24.60 9.00 17.27
CA ALA A 221 25.44 7.97 16.66
C ALA A 221 26.87 8.48 16.43
N LEU A 222 27.01 9.73 15.99
CA LEU A 222 28.29 10.40 15.81
C LEU A 222 29.01 10.63 17.15
N ASP A 223 28.31 11.09 18.18
CA ASP A 223 28.85 11.25 19.54
C ASP A 223 29.26 9.91 20.16
N ALA A 224 28.49 8.84 19.92
CA ALA A 224 28.87 7.50 20.35
C ALA A 224 30.14 6.98 19.67
N GLU A 225 30.31 7.25 18.37
CA GLU A 225 31.53 6.91 17.63
C GLU A 225 32.72 7.78 18.02
N LEU A 226 32.54 9.09 18.22
CA LEU A 226 33.59 9.97 18.72
C LEU A 226 34.07 9.54 20.11
N ARG A 227 33.15 9.13 21.00
CA ARG A 227 33.51 8.58 22.33
C ARG A 227 34.13 7.19 22.28
N ARG A 228 33.91 6.41 21.22
CA ARG A 228 34.62 5.14 20.99
C ARG A 228 36.02 5.41 20.47
N ALA A 229 36.16 6.28 19.48
CA ALA A 229 37.44 6.69 18.90
C ALA A 229 38.35 7.35 19.94
N ALA A 230 37.81 8.23 20.80
CA ALA A 230 38.57 8.86 21.87
C ALA A 230 39.05 7.86 22.93
N ARG A 231 38.25 6.83 23.25
CA ARG A 231 38.64 5.75 24.15
C ARG A 231 39.69 4.81 23.55
N ALA A 232 39.61 4.56 22.25
CA ALA A 232 40.55 3.69 21.53
C ALA A 232 41.91 4.35 21.27
N ALA A 233 41.96 5.68 21.29
CA ALA A 233 43.16 6.41 20.91
C ALA A 233 44.24 6.50 22.01
N GLU A 234 43.95 6.26 23.30
CA GLU A 234 44.90 6.50 24.42
C GLU A 234 45.56 7.91 24.43
N ILE A 235 45.11 8.85 23.58
CA ILE A 235 45.61 10.22 23.46
C ILE A 235 44.67 11.16 24.23
N LEU A 236 44.48 10.91 25.53
CA LEU A 236 43.70 11.80 26.40
C LEU A 236 44.54 12.31 27.57
N ASP A 237 45.75 12.79 27.28
CA ASP A 237 46.51 13.66 28.20
C ASP A 237 46.44 15.14 27.82
N SER A 238 45.79 15.51 26.71
CA SER A 238 45.49 16.91 26.43
C SER A 238 44.20 17.33 27.13
N VAL A 239 44.37 18.13 28.19
CA VAL A 239 43.32 18.64 29.09
C VAL A 239 42.10 19.21 28.33
N GLY A 240 42.29 19.82 27.16
CA GLY A 240 41.21 20.41 26.37
C GLY A 240 40.27 19.42 25.68
N VAL A 241 40.71 18.20 25.36
CA VAL A 241 39.86 17.21 24.67
C VAL A 241 38.98 16.43 25.66
N GLN A 242 39.46 16.25 26.91
CA GLN A 242 38.64 15.69 27.98
C GLN A 242 37.49 16.63 28.37
N GLU A 243 37.72 17.94 28.46
CA GLU A 243 36.66 18.92 28.77
C GLU A 243 35.57 18.97 27.69
N PHE A 244 35.94 18.81 26.41
CA PHE A 244 34.99 18.75 25.30
C PHE A 244 34.13 17.47 25.31
N LEU A 245 34.70 16.31 25.67
CA LEU A 245 34.03 15.02 25.63
C LEU A 245 33.21 14.68 26.88
N ILE A 246 33.60 15.20 28.05
CA ILE A 246 32.85 15.03 29.31
C ILE A 246 31.64 15.98 29.36
N GLY A 247 31.63 17.00 28.51
CA GLY A 247 30.63 18.07 28.48
C GLY A 247 30.96 19.13 29.53
N PRO A 248 30.82 20.43 29.22
CA PRO A 248 31.19 21.48 30.15
C PRO A 248 30.36 21.32 31.43
N SER A 249 31.03 21.32 32.58
CA SER A 249 30.35 21.53 33.86
C SER A 249 29.52 22.82 33.75
N SER A 250 28.34 22.85 34.37
CA SER A 250 27.24 23.80 34.08
C SER A 250 27.51 25.29 34.30
N ARG A 251 28.77 25.74 34.38
CA ARG A 251 29.20 27.12 34.59
C ARG A 251 29.87 27.79 33.38
N THR A 252 30.12 27.11 32.26
CA THR A 252 30.84 27.71 31.11
C THR A 252 30.13 27.51 29.76
N VAL A 253 28.80 27.71 29.72
CA VAL A 253 28.03 27.63 28.47
C VAL A 253 28.33 28.82 27.54
N GLU A 254 28.77 29.97 28.07
CA GLU A 254 29.04 31.18 27.27
C GLU A 254 30.38 31.14 26.49
N SER A 255 31.29 30.21 26.80
CA SER A 255 32.58 30.09 26.07
C SER A 255 32.58 29.03 24.95
N CYS A 256 31.49 28.27 24.77
CA CYS A 256 31.42 27.22 23.73
C CYS A 256 30.92 27.74 22.37
N GLU A 257 30.41 28.98 22.28
CA GLU A 257 30.00 29.59 21.00
C GLU A 257 31.17 30.00 20.09
N SER A 258 32.42 29.91 20.55
CA SER A 258 33.62 30.26 19.76
C SER A 258 34.38 29.08 19.15
N LEU A 259 33.95 27.83 19.38
CA LEU A 259 34.56 26.64 18.79
C LEU A 259 33.68 26.10 17.65
N CYS A 260 33.54 26.90 16.59
CA CYS A 260 33.02 26.43 15.32
C CYS A 260 34.16 25.72 14.57
N PHE A 261 34.26 24.41 14.70
CA PHE A 261 35.04 23.62 13.76
C PHE A 261 34.27 23.59 12.44
N GLU A 262 34.89 24.03 11.35
CA GLU A 262 34.26 23.91 10.03
C GLU A 262 34.09 22.42 9.68
N ASP A 263 32.94 22.07 9.09
CA ASP A 263 32.56 20.69 8.77
C ASP A 263 33.64 19.95 7.96
N GLU A 264 34.46 20.67 7.19
CA GLU A 264 35.58 20.12 6.42
C GLU A 264 36.74 19.63 7.28
N GLU A 265 37.02 20.25 8.43
CA GLU A 265 38.11 19.83 9.32
C GLU A 265 37.75 18.53 10.05
N VAL A 266 36.50 18.40 10.48
CA VAL A 266 35.98 17.20 11.13
C VAL A 266 35.91 16.04 10.13
N LEU A 267 35.40 16.30 8.92
CA LEU A 267 35.37 15.29 7.87
C LEU A 267 36.79 14.89 7.44
N GLY A 268 37.70 15.86 7.33
CA GLY A 268 39.11 15.64 7.00
C GLY A 268 39.88 14.86 8.07
N ALA A 269 39.56 15.05 9.36
CA ALA A 269 40.13 14.27 10.45
C ALA A 269 39.59 12.83 10.47
N LEU A 270 38.30 12.66 10.18
CA LEU A 270 37.64 11.35 10.18
C LEU A 270 38.05 10.50 8.98
N VAL A 271 38.23 11.11 7.81
CA VAL A 271 38.80 10.46 6.61
C VAL A 271 40.26 10.07 6.84
N ARG A 272 41.07 10.95 7.45
CA ARG A 272 42.46 10.62 7.80
C ARG A 272 42.55 9.50 8.83
N TYR A 273 41.64 9.45 9.81
CA TYR A 273 41.57 8.37 10.79
C TYR A 273 41.15 7.03 10.16
N GLN A 274 40.12 7.03 9.31
CA GLN A 274 39.66 5.84 8.58
C GLN A 274 40.74 5.32 7.61
N LEU A 275 41.45 6.20 6.90
CA LEU A 275 42.56 5.83 6.02
C LEU A 275 43.77 5.28 6.79
N LYS A 276 44.03 5.78 8.00
CA LYS A 276 45.11 5.29 8.87
C LYS A 276 44.80 3.89 9.44
N HIS A 277 43.52 3.55 9.59
CA HIS A 277 43.10 2.25 10.13
C HIS A 277 42.79 1.18 9.06
N SER A 278 42.59 1.56 7.79
CA SER A 278 42.02 0.66 6.78
C SER A 278 43.01 0.01 5.82
N SER A 279 44.33 0.13 5.97
CA SER A 279 45.19 -0.60 5.03
C SER A 279 46.46 -1.21 5.64
N THR A 280 46.43 -2.53 5.77
CA THR A 280 47.63 -3.39 5.73
C THR A 280 48.51 -3.07 4.52
N LEU A 281 47.95 -2.55 3.42
CA LEU A 281 48.70 -2.00 2.28
C LEU A 281 49.59 -0.80 2.64
N SER A 282 49.15 0.11 3.52
CA SER A 282 50.02 1.21 3.97
C SER A 282 51.22 0.71 4.78
N GLN A 283 51.07 -0.40 5.53
CA GLN A 283 52.18 -1.01 6.27
C GLN A 283 53.17 -1.73 5.34
N VAL A 284 52.69 -2.28 4.22
CA VAL A 284 53.55 -2.85 3.15
C VAL A 284 54.33 -1.74 2.45
N LEU A 285 53.70 -0.60 2.18
CA LEU A 285 54.36 0.57 1.58
C LEU A 285 55.38 1.25 2.51
N GLN A 286 55.28 1.06 3.83
CA GLN A 286 56.20 1.61 4.84
C GLN A 286 57.44 0.74 5.09
N GLY A 287 57.70 -0.30 4.28
CA GLY A 287 58.95 -1.06 4.34
C GLY A 287 59.11 -1.96 5.56
N ARG A 288 58.01 -2.30 6.26
CA ARG A 288 58.07 -3.26 7.36
C ARG A 288 58.42 -4.67 6.85
N PRO A 289 59.22 -5.45 7.60
CA PRO A 289 59.65 -6.78 7.17
C PRO A 289 58.47 -7.71 6.98
N TRP A 290 58.42 -8.39 5.83
CA TRP A 290 57.34 -9.30 5.42
C TRP A 290 56.98 -10.36 6.45
N ARG A 291 57.92 -10.78 7.31
CA ARG A 291 57.70 -11.78 8.35
C ARG A 291 56.61 -11.41 9.36
N GLU A 292 56.39 -10.12 9.61
CA GLU A 292 55.34 -9.66 10.53
C GLU A 292 53.98 -9.46 9.85
N ILE A 293 53.99 -9.15 8.55
CA ILE A 293 52.78 -8.80 7.79
C ILE A 293 52.10 -10.06 7.24
N LEU A 294 52.89 -11.05 6.83
CA LEU A 294 52.41 -12.27 6.17
C LEU A 294 51.30 -13.00 6.96
N PRO A 295 51.43 -13.29 8.28
CA PRO A 295 50.40 -14.04 9.00
C PRO A 295 49.07 -13.26 9.12
N ARG A 296 49.13 -11.93 9.23
CA ARG A 296 47.92 -11.09 9.32
C ARG A 296 47.20 -11.01 7.97
N CYS A 297 47.96 -10.87 6.88
CA CYS A 297 47.41 -10.85 5.54
C CYS A 297 46.77 -12.20 5.18
N LEU A 298 47.44 -13.30 5.52
CA LEU A 298 46.94 -14.66 5.28
C LEU A 298 45.67 -14.96 6.11
N CYS A 299 45.61 -14.47 7.35
CA CYS A 299 44.41 -14.54 8.18
C CYS A 299 43.24 -13.71 7.58
N GLN A 300 43.51 -12.50 7.09
CA GLN A 300 42.47 -11.68 6.45
C GLN A 300 41.94 -12.29 5.16
N VAL A 301 42.81 -12.83 4.31
CA VAL A 301 42.42 -13.51 3.07
C VAL A 301 41.61 -14.77 3.35
N THR A 302 42.01 -15.57 4.35
CA THR A 302 41.27 -16.78 4.74
C THR A 302 39.90 -16.46 5.30
N VAL A 303 39.76 -15.44 6.16
CA VAL A 303 38.45 -15.00 6.68
C VAL A 303 37.56 -14.49 5.54
N ALA A 304 38.08 -13.67 4.63
CA ALA A 304 37.32 -13.17 3.48
C ALA A 304 36.84 -14.32 2.58
N PHE A 305 37.70 -15.31 2.33
CA PHE A 305 37.34 -16.51 1.57
C PHE A 305 36.22 -17.31 2.25
N MET A 306 36.31 -17.53 3.57
CA MET A 306 35.27 -18.25 4.33
C MET A 306 33.92 -17.54 4.30
N VAL A 307 33.91 -16.21 4.43
CA VAL A 307 32.68 -15.40 4.32
C VAL A 307 32.09 -15.50 2.91
N GLY A 308 32.91 -15.42 1.87
CA GLY A 308 32.48 -15.60 0.49
C GLY A 308 31.86 -16.98 0.25
N LEU A 309 32.48 -18.04 0.77
CA LEU A 309 31.98 -19.41 0.66
C LEU A 309 30.63 -19.57 1.37
N ALA A 310 30.47 -19.00 2.57
CA ALA A 310 29.22 -19.05 3.32
C ALA A 310 28.07 -18.34 2.59
N LEU A 311 28.34 -17.15 2.02
CA LEU A 311 27.39 -16.40 1.20
C LEU A 311 26.98 -17.19 -0.06
N PHE A 312 27.94 -17.79 -0.75
CA PHE A 312 27.67 -18.65 -1.89
C PHE A 312 26.78 -19.85 -1.53
N CYS A 313 27.07 -20.52 -0.42
CA CYS A 313 26.24 -21.63 0.06
C CYS A 313 24.81 -21.19 0.41
N LEU A 314 24.65 -20.00 1.00
CA LEU A 314 23.33 -19.47 1.37
C LEU A 314 22.52 -19.11 0.11
N LEU A 315 23.17 -18.50 -0.89
CA LEU A 315 22.55 -18.21 -2.19
C LEU A 315 22.20 -19.49 -2.96
N ALA A 316 23.08 -20.49 -2.93
CA ALA A 316 22.79 -21.81 -3.50
C ALA A 316 21.60 -22.47 -2.77
N ALA A 317 21.57 -22.43 -1.43
CA ALA A 317 20.45 -22.98 -0.67
C ALA A 317 19.13 -22.25 -0.95
N MET A 318 19.17 -20.94 -1.22
CA MET A 318 17.99 -20.16 -1.63
C MET A 318 17.56 -20.48 -3.07
N ALA A 319 18.51 -20.63 -4.00
CA ALA A 319 18.23 -20.94 -5.40
C ALA A 319 17.74 -22.39 -5.59
N PHE A 320 18.27 -23.32 -4.80
CA PHE A 320 17.91 -24.74 -4.81
C PHE A 320 16.94 -25.14 -3.70
N ALA A 321 16.46 -24.19 -2.88
CA ALA A 321 15.37 -24.47 -1.97
C ALA A 321 14.20 -24.95 -2.83
N PRO A 322 13.73 -26.20 -2.66
CA PRO A 322 12.60 -26.67 -3.42
C PRO A 322 11.43 -25.75 -3.08
N THR A 323 11.05 -24.91 -4.04
CA THR A 323 9.73 -24.29 -4.06
C THR A 323 8.77 -25.44 -3.82
N ARG A 324 8.10 -25.43 -2.66
CA ARG A 324 7.30 -26.56 -2.16
C ARG A 324 6.41 -27.08 -3.28
N SER A 325 6.85 -28.12 -3.96
CA SER A 325 6.05 -28.83 -4.93
C SER A 325 5.04 -29.61 -4.09
N LEU A 326 3.80 -29.15 -4.11
CA LEU A 326 2.68 -29.92 -3.59
C LEU A 326 2.63 -31.19 -4.42
N ALA A 327 3.11 -32.29 -3.84
CA ALA A 327 3.00 -33.61 -4.45
C ALA A 327 1.50 -33.95 -4.54
N LEU A 328 0.93 -33.87 -5.75
CA LEU A 328 -0.38 -34.44 -6.03
C LEU A 328 -0.26 -35.96 -5.92
N GLY A 329 -1.07 -36.56 -5.05
CA GLY A 329 -1.24 -38.00 -5.04
C GLY A 329 -1.89 -38.48 -6.35
N PRO A 330 -1.76 -39.78 -6.70
CA PRO A 330 -2.28 -40.36 -7.94
C PRO A 330 -3.82 -40.31 -8.09
N ALA A 331 -4.53 -39.75 -7.11
CA ALA A 331 -5.98 -39.52 -7.13
C ALA A 331 -6.38 -38.04 -7.01
N GLY A 332 -5.43 -37.10 -7.05
CA GLY A 332 -5.70 -35.66 -6.95
C GLY A 332 -6.06 -35.15 -5.54
N GLU A 333 -6.04 -36.00 -4.50
CA GLU A 333 -6.32 -35.57 -3.13
C GLU A 333 -5.05 -35.04 -2.43
N VAL A 334 -5.08 -33.76 -2.06
CA VAL A 334 -4.10 -33.13 -1.18
C VAL A 334 -4.44 -33.52 0.26
N ALA A 335 -3.82 -34.59 0.78
CA ALA A 335 -3.98 -35.01 2.16
C ALA A 335 -3.26 -34.03 3.11
N ALA A 336 -3.97 -32.98 3.53
CA ALA A 336 -3.55 -32.12 4.63
C ALA A 336 -3.97 -32.73 5.98
N PRO A 337 -3.17 -32.57 7.06
CA PRO A 337 -3.59 -32.94 8.41
C PRO A 337 -4.84 -32.13 8.82
N PRO A 338 -5.66 -32.63 9.77
CA PRO A 338 -7.00 -32.10 10.05
C PRO A 338 -6.94 -30.72 10.71
N ALA A 339 -6.80 -29.69 9.88
CA ALA A 339 -7.00 -28.29 10.23
C ALA A 339 -8.19 -27.76 9.43
N ALA A 340 -9.06 -27.02 10.12
CA ALA A 340 -10.34 -26.53 9.60
C ALA A 340 -10.19 -25.91 8.20
N VAL A 341 -10.97 -26.45 7.26
CA VAL A 341 -11.00 -26.13 5.83
C VAL A 341 -11.00 -24.62 5.63
N ALA A 342 -9.82 -24.08 5.35
CA ALA A 342 -9.64 -22.74 4.81
C ALA A 342 -10.26 -22.72 3.41
N ALA A 343 -10.84 -21.57 3.07
CA ALA A 343 -11.63 -21.33 1.87
C ALA A 343 -11.14 -22.14 0.65
N ALA A 344 -12.05 -22.90 0.04
CA ALA A 344 -11.79 -23.63 -1.19
C ALA A 344 -11.14 -22.68 -2.19
N ALA A 345 -9.88 -22.97 -2.57
CA ALA A 345 -9.21 -22.26 -3.63
C ALA A 345 -10.13 -22.31 -4.87
N ALA A 346 -10.39 -21.15 -5.48
CA ALA A 346 -11.19 -21.10 -6.69
C ALA A 346 -10.59 -22.09 -7.70
N ALA A 347 -11.41 -22.99 -8.23
CA ALA A 347 -10.97 -23.97 -9.20
C ALA A 347 -10.52 -23.21 -10.46
N VAL A 348 -9.21 -23.20 -10.70
CA VAL A 348 -8.62 -22.58 -11.88
C VAL A 348 -8.90 -23.50 -13.07
N THR A 349 -9.71 -23.03 -14.02
CA THR A 349 -9.99 -23.77 -15.25
C THR A 349 -9.06 -23.31 -16.36
N LEU A 350 -8.21 -24.22 -16.85
CA LEU A 350 -7.36 -23.97 -18.00
C LEU A 350 -8.14 -24.20 -19.28
N ARG A 351 -8.13 -23.23 -20.19
CA ARG A 351 -8.70 -23.39 -21.54
C ARG A 351 -7.67 -22.96 -22.58
N PRO A 352 -7.54 -23.69 -23.70
CA PRO A 352 -6.67 -23.27 -24.78
C PRO A 352 -7.17 -22.01 -25.46
N LEU A 353 -6.24 -21.18 -25.92
CA LEU A 353 -6.54 -19.87 -26.50
C LEU A 353 -7.47 -19.97 -27.73
N TRP A 354 -7.32 -20.99 -28.56
CA TRP A 354 -8.15 -21.17 -29.77
C TRP A 354 -9.63 -21.44 -29.48
N GLN A 355 -10.01 -21.77 -28.25
CA GLN A 355 -11.42 -21.91 -27.84
C GLN A 355 -12.07 -20.58 -27.45
N PHE A 356 -11.30 -19.50 -27.27
CA PHE A 356 -11.80 -18.23 -26.77
C PHE A 356 -12.91 -17.60 -27.66
N PRO A 357 -12.85 -17.70 -29.00
CA PRO A 357 -13.95 -17.24 -29.86
C PRO A 357 -15.28 -17.96 -29.61
N MET A 358 -15.24 -19.19 -29.10
CA MET A 358 -16.42 -19.99 -28.77
C MET A 358 -16.98 -19.67 -27.37
N LEU A 359 -16.18 -19.03 -26.52
CA LEU A 359 -16.61 -18.66 -25.17
C LEU A 359 -17.67 -17.55 -25.21
N SER A 360 -18.54 -17.61 -24.20
CA SER A 360 -19.47 -16.54 -23.93
C SER A 360 -18.72 -15.29 -23.44
N LEU A 361 -19.31 -14.11 -23.65
CA LEU A 361 -18.70 -12.85 -23.18
C LEU A 361 -18.52 -12.82 -21.65
N GLN A 362 -19.36 -13.54 -20.91
CA GLN A 362 -19.27 -13.68 -19.46
C GLN A 362 -18.05 -14.51 -19.04
N GLU A 363 -17.77 -15.63 -19.70
CA GLU A 363 -16.56 -16.44 -19.47
C GLU A 363 -15.30 -15.67 -19.86
N LEU A 364 -15.33 -14.92 -20.97
CA LEU A 364 -14.20 -14.08 -21.39
C LEU A 364 -13.86 -12.98 -20.39
N ARG A 365 -14.86 -12.45 -19.66
CA ARG A 365 -14.62 -11.48 -18.58
C ARG A 365 -13.96 -12.08 -17.35
N GLN A 366 -14.01 -13.40 -17.18
CA GLN A 366 -13.36 -14.10 -16.09
C GLN A 366 -11.90 -14.44 -16.41
N VAL A 367 -11.45 -14.25 -17.65
CA VAL A 367 -10.06 -14.48 -18.05
C VAL A 367 -9.19 -13.36 -17.48
N GLU A 368 -8.29 -13.72 -16.58
CA GLU A 368 -7.35 -12.77 -15.98
C GLU A 368 -5.95 -12.85 -16.56
N ASN A 369 -5.43 -14.05 -16.77
CA ASN A 369 -4.07 -14.27 -17.23
C ASN A 369 -4.08 -15.21 -18.43
N VAL A 370 -3.33 -14.83 -19.44
CA VAL A 370 -3.12 -15.61 -20.66
C VAL A 370 -1.64 -15.87 -20.78
N VAL A 371 -1.29 -17.12 -21.06
CA VAL A 371 0.10 -17.52 -21.26
C VAL A 371 0.21 -18.14 -22.63
N PHE A 372 1.21 -17.72 -23.38
CA PHE A 372 1.51 -18.24 -24.71
C PHE A 372 3.02 -18.29 -24.93
N GLU A 373 3.45 -19.03 -25.95
CA GLU A 373 4.85 -19.11 -26.35
C GLU A 373 5.01 -18.46 -27.72
N GLU A 374 6.09 -17.70 -27.87
CA GLU A 374 6.51 -17.08 -29.11
C GLU A 374 8.04 -17.22 -29.21
N ASN A 375 8.56 -17.79 -30.30
CA ASN A 375 10.00 -17.96 -30.49
C ASN A 375 10.68 -18.69 -29.32
N GLN A 376 10.03 -19.72 -28.75
CA GLN A 376 10.48 -20.46 -27.56
C GLN A 376 10.56 -19.63 -26.26
N LEU A 377 10.06 -18.40 -26.26
CA LEU A 377 9.93 -17.57 -25.06
C LEU A 377 8.49 -17.61 -24.57
N ARG A 378 8.34 -17.82 -23.26
CA ARG A 378 7.04 -17.87 -22.61
C ARG A 378 6.63 -16.47 -22.18
N HIS A 379 5.48 -16.02 -22.67
CA HIS A 379 4.89 -14.73 -22.36
C HIS A 379 3.67 -14.90 -21.45
N SER A 380 3.52 -14.00 -20.48
CA SER A 380 2.33 -13.92 -19.62
C SER A 380 1.69 -12.55 -19.78
N LEU A 381 0.43 -12.54 -20.20
CA LEU A 381 -0.36 -11.36 -20.43
C LEU A 381 -1.48 -11.27 -19.38
N ARG A 382 -1.44 -10.23 -18.55
CA ARG A 382 -2.52 -9.93 -17.60
C ARG A 382 -3.60 -9.13 -18.31
N VAL A 383 -4.74 -9.77 -18.52
CA VAL A 383 -5.86 -9.23 -19.27
C VAL A 383 -6.55 -8.14 -18.44
N ALA A 384 -6.59 -6.92 -18.97
CA ALA A 384 -7.29 -5.79 -18.37
C ALA A 384 -8.68 -5.60 -19.00
N VAL A 385 -8.80 -5.84 -20.31
CA VAL A 385 -10.05 -5.68 -21.06
C VAL A 385 -10.21 -6.83 -22.04
N THR A 386 -11.41 -7.41 -22.10
CA THR A 386 -11.79 -8.37 -23.14
C THR A 386 -12.92 -7.81 -23.99
N SER A 387 -12.78 -7.94 -25.30
CA SER A 387 -13.83 -7.54 -26.26
C SER A 387 -13.99 -8.60 -27.34
N LYS A 388 -15.23 -8.79 -27.79
CA LYS A 388 -15.57 -9.66 -28.92
C LYS A 388 -15.95 -8.77 -30.08
N MET A 389 -15.22 -8.87 -31.18
CA MET A 389 -15.43 -8.07 -32.39
C MET A 389 -16.56 -8.65 -33.23
N SER A 390 -17.06 -7.87 -34.19
CA SER A 390 -18.18 -8.24 -35.07
C SER A 390 -17.86 -9.41 -36.01
N ASP A 391 -16.59 -9.61 -36.33
CA ASP A 391 -16.08 -10.76 -37.10
C ASP A 391 -16.02 -12.07 -36.28
N GLY A 392 -16.33 -11.99 -34.98
CA GLY A 392 -16.26 -13.10 -34.04
C GLY A 392 -14.86 -13.34 -33.47
N SER A 393 -13.88 -12.49 -33.78
CA SER A 393 -12.59 -12.49 -33.11
C SER A 393 -12.71 -11.95 -31.68
N VAL A 394 -11.77 -12.36 -30.83
CA VAL A 394 -11.69 -11.93 -29.43
C VAL A 394 -10.40 -11.16 -29.24
N LEU A 395 -10.49 -9.93 -28.74
CA LEU A 395 -9.35 -9.10 -28.38
C LEU A 395 -9.20 -9.06 -26.87
N LEU A 396 -8.04 -9.48 -26.40
CA LEU A 396 -7.61 -9.44 -25.00
C LEU A 396 -6.56 -8.34 -24.89
N GLN A 397 -6.86 -7.27 -24.18
CA GLN A 397 -5.99 -6.12 -24.05
C GLN A 397 -5.39 -6.06 -22.65
N SER A 398 -4.06 -5.93 -22.58
CA SER A 398 -3.31 -5.60 -21.38
C SER A 398 -2.91 -4.12 -21.39
N THR A 399 -2.16 -3.69 -20.38
CA THR A 399 -1.67 -2.30 -20.28
C THR A 399 -0.65 -1.93 -21.34
N ASP A 400 0.11 -2.92 -21.83
CA ASP A 400 1.26 -2.73 -22.71
C ASP A 400 1.10 -3.42 -24.08
N SER A 401 0.23 -4.43 -24.16
CA SER A 401 0.11 -5.32 -25.32
C SER A 401 -1.31 -5.81 -25.50
N SER A 402 -1.64 -6.30 -26.69
CA SER A 402 -2.95 -6.93 -26.94
C SER A 402 -2.80 -8.24 -27.72
N LEU A 403 -3.73 -9.16 -27.50
CA LEU A 403 -3.78 -10.47 -28.10
C LEU A 403 -5.12 -10.63 -28.80
N ARG A 404 -5.11 -10.79 -30.12
CA ARG A 404 -6.30 -11.00 -30.94
C ARG A 404 -6.38 -12.47 -31.35
N VAL A 405 -7.49 -13.12 -31.03
CA VAL A 405 -7.78 -14.51 -31.40
C VAL A 405 -8.90 -14.50 -32.41
N GLU A 406 -8.61 -14.85 -33.66
CA GLU A 406 -9.62 -14.93 -34.71
C GLU A 406 -10.58 -16.09 -34.50
N LYS A 407 -11.76 -16.03 -35.14
CA LYS A 407 -12.73 -17.13 -35.15
C LYS A 407 -12.14 -18.45 -35.69
N SER A 408 -11.12 -18.36 -36.53
CA SER A 408 -10.34 -19.51 -37.04
C SER A 408 -9.56 -20.23 -35.93
N GLY A 409 -9.31 -19.56 -34.80
CA GLY A 409 -8.42 -20.00 -33.72
C GLY A 409 -6.98 -19.48 -33.85
N ARG A 410 -6.66 -18.70 -34.89
CA ARG A 410 -5.35 -18.06 -35.04
C ARG A 410 -5.17 -16.92 -34.05
N GLY A 411 -4.02 -16.90 -33.38
CA GLY A 411 -3.64 -15.86 -32.42
C GLY A 411 -2.65 -14.88 -33.04
N PHE A 412 -2.88 -13.59 -32.80
CA PHE A 412 -2.00 -12.49 -33.18
C PHE A 412 -1.67 -11.68 -31.94
N TRP A 413 -0.38 -11.49 -31.66
CA TRP A 413 0.09 -10.66 -30.57
C TRP A 413 0.51 -9.29 -31.11
N LEU A 414 -0.16 -8.24 -30.64
CA LEU A 414 0.20 -6.86 -30.96
C LEU A 414 1.17 -6.34 -29.91
N ARG A 415 2.42 -6.14 -30.33
CA ARG A 415 3.50 -5.56 -29.52
C ARG A 415 4.10 -4.38 -30.25
N ASP A 416 4.22 -3.24 -29.57
CA ASP A 416 4.81 -2.02 -30.14
C ASP A 416 4.14 -1.57 -31.46
N GLY A 417 2.84 -1.85 -31.62
CA GLY A 417 2.06 -1.52 -32.82
C GLY A 417 2.25 -2.47 -34.00
N GLN A 418 3.06 -3.52 -33.86
CA GLN A 418 3.26 -4.57 -34.86
C GLN A 418 2.51 -5.84 -34.45
N GLU A 419 1.70 -6.38 -35.37
CA GLU A 419 1.04 -7.68 -35.17
C GLU A 419 2.03 -8.80 -35.52
N VAL A 420 2.31 -9.67 -34.56
CA VAL A 420 3.13 -10.88 -34.73
C VAL A 420 2.21 -12.11 -34.67
N PRO A 421 2.20 -12.98 -35.69
CA PRO A 421 1.42 -14.20 -35.66
C PRO A 421 2.04 -15.21 -34.68
N LEU A 422 1.20 -15.90 -33.91
CA LEU A 422 1.62 -16.94 -32.97
C LEU A 422 1.64 -18.31 -33.67
N ASP A 423 2.55 -18.49 -34.62
CA ASP A 423 2.64 -19.71 -35.46
C ASP A 423 2.91 -20.97 -34.63
N ASP A 424 3.65 -20.84 -33.53
CA ASP A 424 3.92 -21.93 -32.57
C ASP A 424 2.62 -22.51 -31.98
N MET A 425 1.59 -21.67 -31.81
CA MET A 425 0.27 -22.13 -31.36
C MET A 425 -0.48 -22.91 -32.44
N GLU A 426 -0.29 -22.57 -33.71
CA GLU A 426 -0.90 -23.30 -34.83
C GLU A 426 -0.24 -24.68 -34.99
N ALA A 427 1.07 -24.77 -34.77
CA ALA A 427 1.79 -26.06 -34.73
C ALA A 427 1.28 -26.97 -33.60
N LEU A 428 1.08 -26.43 -32.39
CA LEU A 428 0.54 -27.19 -31.26
C LEU A 428 -0.87 -27.73 -31.53
N ARG A 429 -1.70 -26.96 -32.24
CA ARG A 429 -3.07 -27.37 -32.60
C ARG A 429 -3.10 -28.55 -33.58
N GLN A 430 -2.09 -28.68 -34.44
CA GLN A 430 -2.02 -29.76 -35.43
C GLN A 430 -1.59 -31.10 -34.82
N LEU A 431 -1.11 -31.11 -33.57
CA LEU A 431 -0.74 -32.34 -32.89
C LEU A 431 -2.00 -33.16 -32.54
N PRO A 432 -2.05 -34.46 -32.91
CA PRO A 432 -3.16 -35.32 -32.54
C PRO A 432 -3.24 -35.45 -31.02
N GLY A 433 -4.42 -35.17 -30.45
CA GLY A 433 -4.63 -35.17 -29.00
C GLY A 433 -4.25 -33.86 -28.30
N ALA A 434 -4.07 -32.75 -29.02
CA ALA A 434 -3.80 -31.45 -28.41
C ALA A 434 -4.82 -31.06 -27.32
N ASP A 435 -6.11 -31.38 -27.51
CA ASP A 435 -7.16 -31.11 -26.51
C ASP A 435 -7.01 -31.96 -25.22
N GLU A 436 -6.45 -33.16 -25.30
CA GLU A 436 -6.16 -34.02 -24.14
C GLU A 436 -4.78 -33.72 -23.54
N GLY A 437 -3.85 -33.24 -24.37
CA GLY A 437 -2.48 -32.91 -23.99
C GLY A 437 -2.37 -31.69 -23.07
N LEU A 438 -3.30 -30.74 -23.11
CA LEU A 438 -3.24 -29.61 -22.18
C LEU A 438 -3.41 -29.99 -20.70
N ALA A 439 -3.85 -31.22 -20.39
CA ALA A 439 -3.84 -31.76 -19.04
C ALA A 439 -2.42 -32.03 -18.51
N TRP A 440 -1.46 -32.45 -19.36
CA TRP A 440 -0.06 -32.66 -18.92
C TRP A 440 0.68 -31.34 -18.72
N MET A 441 0.31 -30.30 -19.49
CA MET A 441 0.76 -28.94 -19.26
C MET A 441 0.28 -28.40 -17.91
N GLY A 442 -0.94 -28.73 -17.46
CA GLY A 442 -1.44 -28.37 -16.12
C GLY A 442 -0.60 -28.91 -14.94
N ALA A 443 0.24 -29.94 -15.13
CA ALA A 443 1.12 -30.47 -14.11
C ALA A 443 2.45 -29.70 -13.95
N GLN A 444 2.82 -28.85 -14.93
CA GLN A 444 4.01 -27.98 -14.88
C GLN A 444 3.74 -26.49 -15.18
N LEU A 445 2.51 -26.13 -15.57
CA LEU A 445 2.14 -24.80 -16.02
C LEU A 445 0.97 -24.27 -15.18
N THR A 446 1.29 -23.50 -14.15
CA THR A 446 0.33 -22.62 -13.48
C THR A 446 -0.11 -21.54 -14.46
N THR A 447 -1.23 -21.75 -15.13
CA THR A 447 -2.00 -20.69 -15.80
C THR A 447 -3.09 -20.29 -14.81
N GLU A 448 -2.81 -19.30 -13.97
CA GLU A 448 -3.72 -18.93 -12.88
C GLU A 448 -4.79 -17.97 -13.40
N VAL A 449 -6.02 -18.45 -13.59
CA VAL A 449 -7.20 -17.61 -13.82
C VAL A 449 -7.80 -17.34 -12.44
N VAL A 450 -7.49 -16.18 -11.84
CA VAL A 450 -7.99 -15.83 -10.50
C VAL A 450 -9.27 -15.01 -10.64
N ALA A 451 -10.41 -15.63 -10.96
CA ALA A 451 -11.66 -14.88 -10.99
C ALA A 451 -11.94 -14.19 -9.62
N PRO A 452 -12.10 -12.85 -9.56
CA PRO A 452 -12.56 -12.18 -8.36
C PRO A 452 -14.08 -12.31 -8.28
N ALA A 453 -14.58 -12.68 -7.09
CA ALA A 453 -16.00 -12.78 -6.79
C ALA A 453 -16.74 -11.44 -6.90
#